data_AF-H5TYF4-F1
#
_entry.id   AF-H5TYF4-F1
#
_cell.length_a   1.000
_cell.length_b   1.000
_cell.length_c   1.000
_cell.angle_alpha   90.00
_cell.angle_beta   90.00
_cell.angle_gamma   90.00
#
_symmetry.space_group_name_H-M   'P 1'
#
loop_
_entity.id
_entity.type
_entity.pdbx_description
1 polymer ?
#
loop_
_entity_poly.entity_id
_entity_poly.type
_entity_poly.pdbx_seq_one_letter_code
_entity_poly.pdbx_strand_id
1 'polypeptide(L)'
;MTLRGRREASERLQPLWCPECRSTYADPWSHTCGIHASAPRDLDAWEDTLATLSHLGLTPMVPAEVARGIWRRGGRSLRLISRVSEHGGIQPTA
;
A
#
# COMPACT_ATOMS: atom_id res chain seq x y z
N MET A 1 -10.00 -2.84 19.98
CA MET A 1 -9.91 -3.57 18.69
C MET A 1 -8.80 -4.62 18.77
N THR A 2 -9.14 -5.90 18.70
CA THR A 2 -8.21 -7.03 18.83
C THR A 2 -7.52 -7.38 17.50
N LEU A 3 -6.38 -8.05 17.55
CA LEU A 3 -5.60 -8.51 16.38
C LEU A 3 -6.40 -9.39 15.40
N ARG A 4 -7.50 -10.00 15.85
CA ARG A 4 -8.40 -10.87 15.06
C ARG A 4 -9.22 -10.11 14.03
N GLY A 5 -9.78 -8.95 14.40
CA GLY A 5 -10.58 -8.12 13.47
C GLY A 5 -9.75 -7.47 12.35
N ARG A 6 -8.44 -7.29 12.57
CA ARG A 6 -7.51 -6.78 11.54
C ARG A 6 -7.23 -7.81 10.44
N ARG A 7 -7.24 -9.10 10.79
CA ARG A 7 -7.05 -10.20 9.83
C ARG A 7 -8.28 -10.37 8.94
N GLU A 8 -9.47 -10.29 9.53
CA GLU A 8 -10.75 -10.36 8.82
C GLU A 8 -10.97 -9.22 7.82
N ALA A 9 -10.46 -8.01 8.10
CA ALA A 9 -10.58 -6.88 7.18
C ALA A 9 -9.70 -7.03 5.93
N SER A 10 -8.49 -7.60 6.07
CA SER A 10 -7.64 -7.95 4.92
C SER A 10 -8.18 -9.15 4.13
N GLU A 11 -8.80 -10.12 4.80
CA GLU A 11 -9.37 -11.32 4.16
C GLU A 11 -10.62 -11.03 3.29
N ARG A 12 -11.25 -9.84 3.44
CA ARG A 12 -12.43 -9.44 2.66
C ARG A 12 -12.11 -8.74 1.34
N LEU A 13 -10.86 -8.37 1.07
CA LEU A 13 -10.51 -7.78 -0.21
C LEU A 13 -10.58 -8.88 -1.27
N GLN A 14 -11.60 -8.81 -2.13
CA GLN A 14 -11.66 -9.68 -3.29
C GLN A 14 -10.42 -9.40 -4.16
N PRO A 15 -9.64 -10.43 -4.54
CA PRO A 15 -8.47 -10.23 -5.36
C PRO A 15 -8.87 -9.59 -6.69
N LEU A 16 -8.25 -8.46 -7.03
CA LEU A 16 -8.43 -7.81 -8.31
C LEU A 16 -7.70 -8.63 -9.37
N TRP A 17 -8.43 -9.13 -10.36
CA TRP A 17 -7.86 -9.81 -11.53
C TRP A 17 -7.43 -8.79 -12.58
N CYS A 18 -6.17 -8.84 -12.99
CA CYS A 18 -5.69 -8.09 -14.15
C CYS A 18 -5.56 -9.02 -15.37
N PRO A 19 -6.32 -8.78 -16.47
CA PRO A 19 -6.24 -9.62 -17.66
C PRO A 19 -4.94 -9.44 -18.44
N GLU A 20 -4.32 -8.25 -18.38
CA GLU A 20 -3.13 -7.91 -19.17
C GLU A 20 -1.86 -8.60 -18.63
N CYS A 21 -1.61 -8.55 -17.32
CA CYS A 21 -0.52 -9.29 -16.70
C CYS A 21 -0.91 -10.71 -16.22
N ARG A 22 -2.18 -11.12 -16.38
CA ARG A 22 -2.72 -12.42 -15.97
C ARG A 22 -2.42 -12.75 -14.49
N SER A 23 -2.55 -11.76 -13.61
CA SER A 23 -2.24 -11.88 -12.18
C SER A 23 -3.37 -11.35 -11.30
N THR A 24 -3.52 -11.93 -10.11
CA THR A 24 -4.38 -11.43 -9.03
C THR A 24 -3.61 -10.53 -8.07
N TYR A 25 -4.27 -9.48 -7.58
CA TYR A 25 -3.74 -8.53 -6.60
C TYR A 25 -4.68 -8.44 -5.41
N ALA A 26 -4.18 -8.66 -4.20
CA ALA A 26 -4.97 -8.62 -2.96
C ALA A 26 -4.94 -7.25 -2.26
N ASP A 27 -4.39 -6.23 -2.91
CA ASP A 27 -4.35 -4.85 -2.43
C ASP A 27 -5.53 -4.03 -2.97
N PRO A 28 -5.92 -2.94 -2.29
CA PRO A 28 -7.14 -2.19 -2.62
C PRO A 28 -6.98 -1.22 -3.81
N TRP A 29 -5.79 -1.12 -4.41
CA TRP A 29 -5.50 -0.11 -5.44
C TRP A 29 -5.51 -0.73 -6.83
N SER A 30 -5.85 0.09 -7.83
CA SER A 30 -5.79 -0.33 -9.23
C SER A 30 -4.39 -0.79 -9.63
N HIS A 31 -4.31 -1.81 -10.47
CA HIS A 31 -3.06 -2.29 -11.02
C HIS A 31 -2.81 -1.64 -12.38
N THR A 32 -1.59 -1.12 -12.58
CA THR A 32 -1.12 -0.62 -13.87
C THR A 32 -0.02 -1.56 -14.38
N CYS A 33 -0.25 -2.18 -15.54
CA CYS A 33 0.73 -3.06 -16.18
C CYS A 33 1.94 -2.25 -16.67
N GLY A 34 3.14 -2.85 -16.62
CA GLY A 34 4.38 -2.23 -17.09
C GLY A 34 5.08 -1.33 -16.07
N ILE A 35 4.47 -1.02 -14.92
CA ILE A 35 5.14 -0.29 -13.84
C ILE A 35 5.97 -1.26 -13.01
N HIS A 36 7.29 -1.04 -13.01
CA HIS A 36 8.22 -1.83 -12.22
C HIS A 36 8.04 -1.52 -10.73
N ALA A 37 8.00 -2.58 -9.90
CA ALA A 37 8.02 -2.42 -8.46
C ALA A 37 9.30 -1.70 -8.03
N SER A 38 9.17 -0.74 -7.11
CA SER A 38 10.33 -0.05 -6.54
C SER A 38 11.32 -1.04 -5.95
N ALA A 39 12.62 -0.75 -6.05
CA ALA A 39 13.62 -1.64 -5.47
C ALA A 39 13.43 -1.72 -3.94
N PRO A 40 13.82 -2.83 -3.29
CA PRO A 40 13.62 -2.99 -1.84
C PRO A 40 14.18 -1.83 -1.01
N ARG A 41 15.33 -1.27 -1.41
CA ARG A 41 15.96 -0.11 -0.77
C ARG A 41 15.12 1.15 -0.89
N ASP A 42 14.48 1.36 -2.04
CA ASP A 42 13.63 2.53 -2.25
C ASP A 42 12.41 2.46 -1.33
N LEU A 43 11.84 1.27 -1.14
CA LEU A 43 10.72 1.06 -0.23
C LEU A 43 11.06 1.36 1.23
N ASP A 44 12.31 1.14 1.66
CA ASP A 44 12.75 1.51 3.01
C ASP A 44 12.79 3.04 3.18
N ALA A 45 13.37 3.75 2.20
CA ALA A 45 13.40 5.21 2.20
C ALA A 45 11.98 5.82 2.16
N TRP A 46 11.08 5.21 1.41
CA TRP A 46 9.67 5.57 1.41
C TRP A 46 9.03 5.33 2.78
N GLU A 47 9.19 4.15 3.39
CA GLU A 47 8.63 3.87 4.72
C GLU A 47 9.07 4.88 5.78
N ASP A 48 10.37 5.19 5.82
CA ASP A 48 10.91 6.17 6.76
C ASP A 48 10.30 7.57 6.53
N THR A 49 10.26 8.01 5.27
CA THR A 49 9.66 9.30 4.90
C THR A 49 8.18 9.37 5.29
N LEU A 50 7.40 8.32 5.01
CA LEU A 50 5.98 8.25 5.36
C LEU A 50 5.77 8.26 6.87
N ALA A 51 6.62 7.55 7.62
CA ALA A 51 6.56 7.53 9.07
C ALA A 51 6.84 8.92 9.65
N THR A 52 7.86 9.62 9.14
CA THR A 52 8.20 10.98 9.55
C THR A 52 7.07 11.97 9.24
N LEU A 53 6.54 11.97 8.02
CA LEU A 53 5.45 12.87 7.64
C LEU A 53 4.18 12.59 8.46
N SER A 54 3.86 11.31 8.68
CA SER A 54 2.72 10.93 9.53
C SER A 54 2.91 11.36 10.99
N HIS A 55 4.15 11.29 11.51
CA HIS A 55 4.47 11.75 12.87
C HIS A 55 4.30 13.26 13.02
N LEU A 56 4.59 14.02 11.96
CA LEU A 56 4.34 15.46 11.90
C LEU A 56 2.86 15.83 11.67
N GLY A 57 1.96 14.85 11.57
CA GLY A 57 0.54 15.06 11.33
C GLY A 57 0.20 15.43 9.89
N LEU A 58 1.13 15.23 8.95
CA LEU A 58 0.91 15.47 7.52
C LEU A 58 0.39 14.21 6.83
N THR A 59 -0.41 14.39 5.79
CA THR A 59 -0.84 13.30 4.90
C THR A 59 0.10 13.23 3.70
N PRO A 60 1.00 12.23 3.62
CA PRO A 60 1.89 12.09 2.49
C PRO A 60 1.15 11.64 1.23
N MET A 61 1.59 12.12 0.07
CA MET A 61 1.15 11.61 -1.23
C MET A 61 2.08 10.48 -1.69
N VAL A 62 1.50 9.33 -2.03
CA VAL A 62 2.24 8.09 -2.31
C VAL A 62 1.73 7.45 -3.59
N PRO A 63 2.62 7.12 -4.54
CA PRO A 63 2.25 6.32 -5.70
C PRO A 63 1.71 4.93 -5.31
N ALA A 64 0.68 4.44 -6.00
CA ALA A 64 -0.01 3.18 -5.67
C ALA A 64 0.91 1.94 -5.70
N GLU A 65 1.92 1.90 -6.56
CA GLU A 65 2.94 0.87 -6.66
C GLU A 65 3.88 0.84 -5.45
N VAL A 66 4.27 2.02 -4.95
CA VAL A 66 5.04 2.15 -3.70
C VAL A 66 4.18 1.67 -2.54
N ALA A 67 2.92 2.14 -2.49
CA ALA A 67 1.95 1.76 -1.48
C ALA A 67 1.75 0.24 -1.44
N ARG A 68 1.62 -0.40 -2.61
CA ARG A 68 1.53 -1.85 -2.79
C ARG A 68 2.78 -2.57 -2.30
N GLY A 69 3.97 -2.06 -2.60
CA GLY A 69 5.24 -2.60 -2.11
C GLY A 69 5.31 -2.62 -0.58
N ILE A 70 4.94 -1.50 0.04
CA ILE A 70 4.90 -1.34 1.50
C ILE A 70 3.79 -2.20 2.13
N TRP A 71 2.61 -2.25 1.51
CA TRP A 71 1.47 -3.04 1.98
C TRP A 71 1.79 -4.53 2.06
N ARG A 72 2.46 -5.07 1.05
CA ARG A 72 2.86 -6.49 0.97
C ARG A 72 3.84 -6.91 2.05
N ARG A 73 4.60 -5.97 2.64
CA ARG A 73 5.48 -6.25 3.79
C ARG A 73 4.70 -6.59 5.07
N GLY A 74 3.41 -6.23 5.14
CA GLY A 74 2.55 -6.56 6.27
C GLY A 74 2.89 -5.77 7.54
N GLY A 75 2.45 -6.27 8.70
CA GLY A 75 2.91 -5.78 10.00
C GLY A 75 2.72 -4.27 10.25
N ARG A 76 3.82 -3.57 10.55
CA ARG A 76 3.85 -2.11 10.77
C ARG A 76 3.65 -1.35 9.46
N SER A 77 4.29 -1.79 8.39
CA SER A 77 4.21 -1.20 7.04
C SER A 77 2.77 -1.17 6.54
N LEU A 78 2.04 -2.27 6.72
CA LEU A 78 0.60 -2.35 6.42
C LEU A 78 -0.20 -1.28 7.19
N ARG A 79 0.02 -1.11 8.49
CA ARG A 79 -0.71 -0.10 9.28
C ARG A 79 -0.39 1.33 8.84
N LEU A 80 0.86 1.60 8.51
CA LEU A 80 1.31 2.89 8.01
C LEU A 80 0.56 3.22 6.71
N ILE A 81 0.61 2.32 5.73
CA ILE A 81 0.02 2.59 4.41
C ILE A 81 -1.51 2.57 4.43
N SER A 82 -2.14 1.73 5.27
CA SER A 82 -3.59 1.80 5.49
C SER A 82 -4.01 3.17 6.01
N ARG A 83 -3.27 3.74 6.96
CA ARG A 83 -3.56 5.07 7.48
C ARG A 83 -3.42 6.13 6.40
N VAL A 84 -2.36 6.09 5.60
CA VAL A 84 -2.18 7.01 4.47
C VAL A 84 -3.35 6.89 3.48
N SER A 85 -3.80 5.67 3.19
CA SER A 85 -4.95 5.41 2.32
C SER A 85 -6.27 5.95 2.89
N GLU A 86 -6.52 5.80 4.19
CA GLU A 86 -7.70 6.36 4.86
C GLU A 86 -7.78 7.90 4.76
N HIS A 87 -6.63 8.56 4.65
CA HIS A 87 -6.53 10.01 4.48
C HIS A 87 -6.47 10.46 3.01
N GLY A 88 -6.64 9.54 2.06
CA GLY A 88 -6.63 9.84 0.62
C GLY A 88 -5.24 10.10 0.03
N GLY A 89 -4.16 9.73 0.73
CA GLY A 89 -2.79 9.99 0.30
C GLY A 89 -2.30 9.11 -0.86
N ILE A 90 -3.02 8.05 -1.23
CA ILE A 90 -2.58 7.14 -2.30
C ILE A 90 -3.07 7.63 -3.66
N GLN A 91 -2.12 7.83 -4.58
CA GLN A 91 -2.39 8.31 -5.92
C GLN A 91 -2.23 7.18 -6.94
N PRO A 92 -3.13 7.05 -7.93
CA PRO A 92 -2.92 6.17 -9.06
C PRO A 92 -1.64 6.59 -9.79
N THR A 93 -0.81 5.61 -10.15
CA THR A 93 0.24 5.85 -11.13
C THR A 93 -0.36 6.06 -12.51
N ALA A 94 0.00 7.19 -13.13
CA ALA A 94 -0.32 7.51 -14.52
C ALA A 94 0.45 6.61 -15.50
#